data_AF-A0A924DB80-F1
#
_entry.id   AF-A0A924DB80-F1
#
_cell.length_a   1.000
_cell.length_b   1.000
_cell.length_c   1.000
_cell.angle_alpha   90.00
_cell.angle_beta   90.00
_cell.angle_gamma   90.00
#
_symmetry.space_group_name_H-M   'P 1'
#
loop_
_entity.id
_entity.type
_entity.pdbx_description
1 polymer ?
#
loop_
_entity_poly.entity_id
_entity_poly.type
_entity_poly.pdbx_seq_one_letter_code
_entity_poly.pdbx_strand_id
1 'polypeptide(L)'
;MSQKPEPKDEPEEVPLEKRFPIVPHLGDIPMAPKVTAQLPPDPSKVQVEGSVKPGEYTNLGLSMTAAGTFVSPIIVLSLIGYFLDMKFKTTPILVFIGLVIGFIVGVTSLMRVSAKLSK
;
A
#
# COMPACT_ATOMS: atom_id res chain seq x y z
N MET A 1 43.94 73.36 -58.80
CA MET A 1 43.53 73.40 -57.37
C MET A 1 42.02 73.37 -57.35
N SER A 2 41.29 72.53 -56.61
CA SER A 2 41.59 71.58 -55.54
C SER A 2 40.45 70.54 -55.57
N GLN A 3 40.81 69.26 -55.59
CA GLN A 3 40.61 68.29 -54.50
C GLN A 3 39.15 68.10 -54.05
N LYS A 4 38.67 66.91 -54.38
CA LYS A 4 37.44 66.25 -53.96
C LYS A 4 37.68 65.54 -52.61
N PRO A 5 36.84 65.70 -51.59
CA PRO A 5 36.75 64.77 -50.46
C PRO A 5 35.69 63.69 -50.81
N GLU A 6 35.67 62.45 -50.34
CA GLU A 6 36.46 61.57 -49.46
C GLU A 6 35.73 60.20 -49.59
N PRO A 7 36.36 59.03 -49.48
CA PRO A 7 35.61 57.82 -49.10
C PRO A 7 36.10 57.33 -47.75
N LYS A 8 35.17 57.13 -46.82
CA LYS A 8 35.39 56.39 -45.57
C LYS A 8 34.91 54.97 -45.78
N ASP A 9 35.79 54.03 -45.50
CA ASP A 9 35.61 52.59 -45.62
C ASP A 9 34.50 52.09 -44.68
N GLU A 10 33.49 51.41 -45.24
CA GLU A 10 32.54 50.60 -44.48
C GLU A 10 32.96 49.12 -44.54
N PRO A 11 32.93 48.37 -43.42
CA PRO A 11 33.35 46.98 -43.38
C PRO A 11 32.34 46.05 -44.07
N GLU A 12 32.82 45.23 -45.02
CA GLU A 12 32.01 44.23 -45.73
C GLU A 12 31.44 43.18 -44.76
N GLU A 13 30.15 43.26 -44.47
CA GLU A 13 29.43 42.25 -43.69
C GLU A 13 29.33 40.95 -44.49
N VAL A 14 30.05 39.92 -44.06
CA VAL A 14 29.99 38.58 -44.69
C VAL A 14 28.57 38.01 -44.48
N PRO A 15 27.82 37.69 -45.56
CA PRO A 15 26.45 37.21 -45.46
C PRO A 15 26.36 35.94 -44.60
N LEU A 16 25.44 35.95 -43.63
CA LEU A 16 25.22 34.88 -42.64
C LEU A 16 24.99 33.49 -43.27
N GLU A 17 24.51 33.47 -44.51
CA GLU A 17 24.20 32.29 -45.30
C GLU A 17 25.43 31.43 -45.63
N LYS A 18 26.64 32.03 -45.66
CA LYS A 18 27.90 31.29 -45.91
C LYS A 18 28.52 30.69 -44.65
N ARG A 19 27.97 30.95 -43.45
CA ARG A 19 28.54 30.46 -42.18
C ARG A 19 28.17 29.01 -41.86
N PHE A 20 27.14 28.45 -42.50
CA PHE A 20 26.62 27.14 -42.12
C PHE A 20 26.82 26.11 -43.24
N PRO A 21 27.27 24.89 -42.92
CA PRO A 21 27.34 23.81 -43.88
C PRO A 21 25.92 23.38 -44.31
N ILE A 22 25.79 22.94 -45.55
CA ILE A 22 24.52 22.43 -46.10
C ILE A 22 24.16 21.15 -45.35
N VAL A 23 22.99 21.14 -44.70
CA VAL A 23 22.52 19.99 -43.92
C VAL A 23 22.16 18.85 -44.89
N PRO A 24 22.70 17.64 -44.73
CA PRO A 24 22.32 16.51 -45.57
C PRO A 24 20.85 16.16 -45.32
N HIS A 25 20.09 15.98 -46.39
CA HIS A 25 18.69 15.55 -46.29
C HIS A 25 18.65 14.11 -45.76
N LEU A 26 18.09 13.94 -44.55
CA LEU A 26 17.74 12.61 -44.04
C LEU A 26 16.71 12.01 -44.99
N GLY A 27 17.10 10.93 -45.69
CA GLY A 27 16.17 10.15 -46.51
C GLY A 27 15.03 9.56 -45.66
N ASP A 28 13.98 9.09 -46.34
CA ASP A 28 12.73 8.65 -45.73
C ASP A 28 12.97 7.58 -44.66
N ILE A 29 12.93 8.00 -43.40
CA ILE A 29 12.99 7.09 -42.26
C ILE A 29 11.73 6.23 -42.36
N PRO A 30 11.84 4.89 -42.40
CA PRO A 30 10.65 4.04 -42.40
C PRO A 30 9.82 4.38 -41.16
N MET A 31 8.53 4.63 -41.35
CA MET A 31 7.63 4.92 -40.23
C MET A 31 7.76 3.80 -39.21
N ALA A 32 8.27 4.14 -38.02
CA ALA A 32 8.39 3.20 -36.93
C ALA A 32 7.02 2.53 -36.71
N PRO A 33 6.97 1.19 -36.55
CA PRO A 33 5.71 0.50 -36.28
C PRO A 33 5.03 1.16 -35.09
N LYS A 34 3.80 1.66 -35.28
CA LYS A 34 3.01 2.19 -34.18
C LYS A 34 2.69 1.03 -33.26
N VAL A 35 3.47 0.88 -32.19
CA VAL A 35 3.15 -0.03 -31.10
C VAL A 35 1.89 0.53 -30.45
N THR A 36 0.73 0.01 -30.84
CA THR A 36 -0.49 0.20 -30.08
C THR A 36 -0.25 -0.48 -28.75
N ALA A 37 0.19 0.30 -27.76
CA ALA A 37 0.19 -0.15 -26.38
C ALA A 37 -1.28 -0.44 -26.03
N GLN A 38 -1.69 -1.68 -26.19
CA GLN A 38 -2.87 -2.17 -25.49
C GLN A 38 -2.45 -2.15 -24.03
N LEU A 39 -2.81 -1.09 -23.32
CA LEU A 39 -2.64 -1.08 -21.88
C LEU A 39 -3.41 -2.29 -21.35
N PRO A 40 -2.80 -3.11 -20.47
CA PRO A 40 -3.58 -4.10 -19.75
C PRO A 40 -4.74 -3.36 -19.05
N PRO A 41 -5.95 -3.96 -19.03
CA PRO A 41 -7.10 -3.35 -18.37
C PRO A 41 -6.71 -2.95 -16.95
N ASP A 42 -7.13 -1.76 -16.54
CA ASP A 42 -6.74 -1.13 -15.27
C ASP A 42 -6.56 -2.14 -14.12
N PRO A 43 -5.40 -2.15 -13.42
CA PRO A 43 -5.18 -3.03 -12.27
C PRO A 43 -6.14 -2.73 -11.12
N SER A 44 -6.94 -1.66 -11.21
CA SER A 44 -7.99 -1.31 -10.25
C SER A 44 -9.16 -2.31 -10.23
N LYS A 45 -9.23 -3.24 -11.19
CA LYS A 45 -10.27 -4.28 -11.24
C LYS A 45 -9.71 -5.67 -11.52
N VAL A 46 -8.64 -6.05 -10.84
CA VAL A 46 -8.30 -7.48 -10.72
C VAL A 46 -9.37 -8.12 -9.83
N GLN A 47 -10.42 -8.66 -10.44
CA GLN A 47 -11.24 -9.69 -9.81
C GLN A 47 -10.39 -10.96 -9.74
N VAL A 48 -9.53 -11.02 -8.73
CA VAL A 48 -8.86 -12.28 -8.36
C VAL A 48 -10.00 -13.22 -7.95
N GLU A 49 -10.12 -14.41 -8.54
CA GLU A 49 -10.93 -15.47 -7.94
C GLU A 49 -10.39 -15.73 -6.53
N GLY A 50 -11.07 -15.20 -5.52
CA GLY A 50 -10.57 -15.12 -4.13
C GLY A 50 -10.42 -13.69 -3.59
N SER A 51 -10.77 -12.65 -4.36
CA SER A 51 -10.84 -11.27 -3.85
C SER A 51 -12.04 -11.12 -2.93
N VAL A 52 -11.83 -11.47 -1.67
CA VAL A 52 -12.66 -11.15 -0.51
C VAL A 52 -13.17 -9.70 -0.67
N LYS A 53 -14.49 -9.51 -0.60
CA LYS A 53 -15.12 -8.22 -0.90
C LYS A 53 -14.51 -7.15 0.02
N PRO A 54 -14.23 -5.92 -0.46
CA PRO A 54 -13.86 -4.82 0.43
C PRO A 54 -14.96 -4.65 1.49
N GLY A 55 -14.66 -4.93 2.76
CA GLY A 55 -15.64 -5.06 3.85
C GLY A 55 -15.66 -6.44 4.54
N GLU A 56 -15.28 -7.49 3.82
CA GLU A 56 -15.28 -8.87 4.32
C GLU A 56 -13.99 -9.18 5.10
N TYR A 57 -12.84 -8.59 4.72
CA TYR A 57 -11.63 -8.57 5.57
C TYR A 57 -11.87 -7.90 6.93
N THR A 58 -12.67 -6.83 6.95
CA THR A 58 -13.05 -6.13 8.18
C THR A 58 -13.98 -7.00 9.04
N ASN A 59 -14.95 -7.68 8.44
CA ASN A 59 -15.82 -8.62 9.17
C ASN A 59 -15.04 -9.81 9.73
N LEU A 60 -14.11 -10.37 8.96
CA LEU A 60 -13.24 -11.47 9.39
C LEU A 60 -12.32 -11.02 10.53
N GLY A 61 -11.65 -9.87 10.39
CA GLY A 61 -10.82 -9.30 11.46
C GLY A 61 -11.62 -8.98 12.72
N LEU A 62 -12.86 -8.49 12.57
CA LEU A 62 -13.74 -8.19 13.69
C LEU A 62 -14.19 -9.46 14.41
N SER A 63 -14.59 -10.50 13.66
CA SER A 63 -14.99 -11.79 14.23
C SER A 63 -13.83 -12.51 14.93
N MET A 64 -12.62 -12.49 14.36
CA MET A 64 -11.42 -13.03 15.00
C MET A 64 -11.05 -12.27 16.27
N THR A 65 -11.18 -10.94 16.27
CA THR A 65 -10.93 -10.12 17.46
C THR A 65 -11.97 -10.41 18.55
N ALA A 66 -13.25 -10.54 18.19
CA ALA A 66 -14.31 -10.90 19.12
C ALA A 66 -14.09 -12.30 19.72
N ALA A 67 -13.74 -13.29 18.89
CA ALA A 67 -13.39 -14.63 19.34
C ALA A 67 -12.15 -14.61 20.26
N GLY A 68 -11.11 -13.88 19.88
CA GLY A 68 -9.86 -13.78 20.64
C GLY A 68 -10.07 -13.12 22.02
N THR A 69 -10.87 -12.07 22.10
CA THR A 69 -11.17 -11.39 23.38
C THR A 69 -12.00 -12.26 24.32
N PHE A 70 -12.82 -13.17 23.79
CA PHE A 70 -13.55 -14.16 24.60
C PHE A 70 -12.68 -15.34 25.03
N VAL A 71 -11.95 -15.96 24.09
CA VAL A 71 -11.22 -17.22 24.32
C VAL A 71 -9.91 -17.00 25.08
N SER A 72 -9.19 -15.89 24.83
CA SER A 72 -7.89 -15.65 25.47
C SER A 72 -7.92 -15.65 27.00
N PRO A 73 -8.85 -14.97 27.71
CA PRO A 73 -8.87 -15.02 29.17
C PRO A 73 -9.17 -16.44 29.69
N ILE A 74 -10.02 -17.21 29.02
CA ILE A 74 -10.33 -18.60 29.39
C ILE A 74 -9.07 -19.44 29.36
N ILE A 75 -8.32 -19.39 28.25
CA ILE A 75 -7.09 -20.18 28.10
C ILE A 75 -6.05 -19.72 29.12
N VAL A 76 -5.80 -18.41 29.23
CA VAL A 76 -4.76 -17.86 30.12
C VAL A 76 -5.06 -18.20 31.59
N LEU A 77 -6.28 -17.98 32.07
CA LEU A 77 -6.65 -18.27 33.46
C LEU A 77 -6.69 -19.78 33.75
N SER A 78 -7.12 -20.60 32.80
CA SER A 78 -7.07 -22.07 32.95
C SER A 78 -5.63 -22.57 33.02
N LEU A 79 -4.72 -22.01 32.20
CA LEU A 79 -3.30 -22.37 32.21
C LEU A 79 -2.63 -21.96 33.52
N ILE A 80 -2.96 -20.77 34.05
CA ILE A 80 -2.51 -20.31 35.37
C ILE A 80 -3.03 -21.25 36.45
N GLY A 81 -4.32 -21.61 36.41
CA GLY A 81 -4.93 -22.57 37.33
C GLY A 81 -4.24 -23.93 37.30
N TYR A 82 -3.89 -24.42 36.10
CA TYR A 82 -3.15 -25.66 35.91
C TYR A 82 -1.76 -25.61 36.54
N PHE A 83 -1.04 -24.51 36.32
CA PHE A 83 0.29 -24.34 36.88
C PHE A 83 0.26 -24.24 38.40
N LEU A 84 -0.78 -23.61 38.95
CA LEU A 84 -1.03 -23.56 40.39
C LEU A 84 -1.37 -24.95 40.93
N ASP A 85 -2.26 -25.70 40.29
CA ASP A 85 -2.60 -27.06 40.71
C ASP A 85 -1.36 -27.98 40.73
N MET A 86 -0.49 -27.85 39.73
CA MET A 86 0.76 -28.60 39.66
C MET A 86 1.75 -28.20 40.77
N LYS A 87 1.78 -26.91 41.15
CA LYS A 87 2.66 -26.40 42.21
C LYS A 87 2.17 -26.79 43.62
N PHE A 88 0.86 -26.74 43.85
CA PHE A 88 0.26 -27.04 45.15
C PHE A 88 -0.12 -28.52 45.31
N LYS A 89 0.05 -29.34 44.26
CA LYS A 89 -0.39 -30.74 44.18
C LYS A 89 -1.87 -30.90 44.57
N THR A 90 -2.66 -29.88 44.27
CA THR A 90 -4.11 -29.91 44.50
C THR A 90 -4.77 -30.74 43.40
N THR A 91 -5.92 -31.33 43.71
CA THR A 91 -6.86 -31.82 42.69
C THR A 91 -7.18 -30.68 41.71
N PRO A 92 -7.64 -30.96 40.46
CA PRO A 92 -7.78 -29.98 39.36
C PRO A 92 -8.89 -28.94 39.58
N ILE A 93 -8.90 -28.32 40.76
CA ILE A 93 -9.87 -27.38 41.29
C ILE A 93 -9.46 -25.97 40.87
N LEU A 94 -8.17 -25.63 40.91
CA LEU A 94 -7.71 -24.29 40.53
C LEU A 94 -7.81 -24.08 39.02
N VAL A 95 -7.61 -25.13 38.21
CA VAL A 95 -7.96 -25.13 36.78
C VAL A 95 -9.43 -24.81 36.58
N PHE A 96 -10.32 -25.50 37.31
CA PHE A 96 -11.76 -25.31 37.16
C PHE A 96 -12.19 -23.90 37.56
N ILE A 97 -11.66 -23.38 38.66
CA ILE A 97 -11.86 -22.00 39.10
C ILE A 97 -11.33 -21.02 38.04
N GLY A 98 -10.13 -21.26 37.51
CA GLY A 98 -9.55 -20.46 36.44
C GLY A 98 -10.40 -20.44 35.18
N LEU A 99 -10.99 -21.58 34.81
CA LEU A 99 -11.91 -21.70 33.67
C LEU A 99 -13.20 -20.89 33.90
N VAL A 100 -13.81 -21.01 35.09
CA VAL A 100 -15.04 -20.27 35.43
C VAL A 100 -14.78 -18.77 35.46
N ILE A 101 -13.71 -18.32 36.11
CA ILE A 101 -13.33 -16.90 36.15
C ILE A 101 -13.01 -16.41 34.73
N GLY A 102 -12.24 -17.18 33.96
CA GLY A 102 -11.89 -16.84 32.58
C GLY A 102 -13.11 -16.73 31.68
N PHE A 103 -14.11 -17.58 31.87
CA PHE A 103 -15.38 -17.50 31.15
C PHE A 103 -16.14 -16.21 31.48
N ILE A 104 -16.25 -15.84 32.76
CA ILE A 104 -16.91 -14.59 33.18
C ILE A 104 -16.18 -13.37 32.60
N VAL A 105 -14.84 -13.37 32.68
CA VAL A 105 -14.01 -12.29 32.11
C VAL A 105 -14.14 -12.23 30.59
N GLY A 106 -14.18 -13.38 29.91
CA GLY A 106 -14.40 -13.48 28.47
C GLY A 106 -15.75 -12.91 28.04
N VAL A 107 -16.84 -13.30 28.72
CA VAL A 107 -18.19 -12.79 28.44
C VAL A 107 -18.27 -11.28 28.67
N THR A 108 -17.77 -10.79 29.81
CA THR A 108 -17.80 -9.35 30.12
C THR A 108 -16.96 -8.52 29.14
N SER A 109 -15.81 -9.04 28.71
CA SER A 109 -14.96 -8.41 27.70
C SER A 109 -15.64 -8.36 26.34
N LEU A 110 -16.26 -9.47 25.91
CA LEU A 110 -17.01 -9.55 24.66
C LEU A 110 -18.19 -8.57 24.67
N MET A 111 -18.97 -8.52 25.75
CA MET A 111 -20.07 -7.55 25.89
C MET A 111 -19.58 -6.10 25.77
N ARG A 112 -18.41 -5.78 26.34
CA ARG A 112 -17.82 -4.44 26.27
C ARG A 112 -17.37 -4.08 24.85
N VAL A 113 -16.82 -5.04 24.11
CA VAL A 113 -16.40 -4.86 22.71
C VAL A 113 -17.62 -4.72 21.80
N SER A 114 -18.62 -5.59 21.95
CA SER A 114 -19.88 -5.52 21.19
C SER A 114 -20.62 -4.21 21.44
N ALA A 115 -20.67 -3.72 22.68
CA ALA A 115 -21.28 -2.42 22.99
C ALA A 115 -20.54 -1.22 22.37
N LYS A 116 -19.23 -1.33 22.13
CA LYS A 116 -18.44 -0.29 21.44
C LYS A 116 -18.63 -0.29 19.92
N LEU A 117 -19.06 -1.42 19.35
CA LEU A 117 -19.29 -1.59 17.91
C LEU A 117 -20.71 -1.23 17.49
N SER A 118 -21.68 -1.31 18.42
CA SER A 118 -23.08 -0.95 18.19
C SER A 118 -23.37 0.54 18.32
N LYS A 119 -22.37 1.37 18.63
CA LYS A 119 -22.52 2.82 18.87
C LYS A 119 -21.79 3.60 17.81
#